data_AF-A0AA40RXS8-F1
#
_entry.id   AF-A0AA40RXS8-F1
#
_cell.length_a   1.000
_cell.length_b   1.000
_cell.length_c   1.000
_cell.angle_alpha   90.00
_cell.angle_beta   90.00
_cell.angle_gamma   90.00
#
_symmetry.space_group_name_H-M   'P 1'
#
loop_
_entity.id
_entity.type
_entity.pdbx_description
1 polymer ?
#
loop_
_entity_poly.entity_id
_entity_poly.type
_entity_poly.pdbx_seq_one_letter_code
_entity_poly.pdbx_strand_id
1 'polypeptide(L)'
;TLKRKAQEAWLALRVEKNFSKDEILTFYMNKVYMGHGVSGMKTAAEYFYGKPLTELSLPQLALLAGMPQSPTNYDPYLKDNSAAKERRNTVLLAMVKYGAITKKEADDAIKVPINDGLQDLTSKTALANTNRKVVDAYVQSTLAEAASLGYDTNKSGLKIYTNMDSNLQQSMYDNANGTAVTFPSADTQIGATMTDPNNGNVVAQIGGRNLKTLQGTNHARLKTRSSGSSIKP
;
A
#
# COMPACT_ATOMS: atom_id res chain seq x y z
N THR A 1 -8.02 -24.60 -14.38
CA THR A 1 -8.36 -26.03 -14.52
C THR A 1 -9.82 -26.23 -14.19
N LEU A 2 -10.46 -27.27 -14.74
CA LEU A 2 -11.88 -27.58 -14.47
C LEU A 2 -12.14 -27.83 -12.98
N LYS A 3 -11.21 -28.49 -12.27
CA LYS A 3 -11.26 -28.69 -10.82
C LYS A 3 -11.45 -27.39 -10.04
N ARG A 4 -10.62 -26.37 -10.31
CA ARG A 4 -10.74 -25.04 -9.67
C ARG A 4 -12.11 -24.42 -9.93
N LYS A 5 -12.60 -24.51 -11.17
CA LYS A 5 -13.90 -23.93 -11.55
C LYS A 5 -15.08 -24.60 -10.84
N ALA A 6 -15.03 -25.92 -10.67
CA ALA A 6 -16.03 -26.65 -9.87
C ALA A 6 -16.00 -26.23 -8.39
N GLN A 7 -14.81 -26.05 -7.81
CA GLN A 7 -14.66 -25.55 -6.44
C GLN A 7 -15.18 -24.12 -6.28
N GLU A 8 -14.90 -23.23 -7.24
CA GLU A 8 -15.43 -21.86 -7.27
C GLU A 8 -16.97 -21.84 -7.34
N ALA A 9 -17.57 -22.68 -8.19
CA ALA A 9 -19.02 -22.76 -8.30
C ALA A 9 -19.68 -23.22 -6.99
N TRP A 10 -19.11 -24.23 -6.33
CA TRP A 10 -19.60 -24.69 -5.03
C TRP A 10 -19.44 -23.64 -3.93
N LEU A 11 -18.30 -22.94 -3.90
CA LEU A 11 -18.06 -21.84 -2.96
C LEU A 11 -19.01 -20.66 -3.20
N ALA A 12 -19.30 -20.32 -4.46
CA ALA A 12 -20.23 -19.26 -4.81
C ALA A 12 -21.64 -19.55 -4.28
N LEU A 13 -22.15 -20.78 -4.45
CA LEU A 13 -23.44 -21.19 -3.88
C LEU A 13 -23.44 -21.07 -2.34
N ARG A 14 -22.34 -21.44 -1.69
CA ARG A 14 -22.20 -21.28 -0.24
C ARG A 14 -22.19 -19.82 0.18
N VAL A 15 -21.51 -18.95 -0.55
CA VAL A 15 -21.50 -17.50 -0.30
C VAL A 15 -22.92 -16.92 -0.45
N GLU A 16 -23.63 -17.24 -1.54
CA GLU A 16 -25.00 -16.75 -1.74
C GLU A 16 -25.99 -17.23 -0.67
N LYS A 17 -25.78 -18.42 -0.11
CA LYS A 17 -26.64 -18.94 0.96
C LYS A 17 -26.41 -18.23 2.30
N ASN A 18 -25.21 -17.72 2.56
CA ASN A 18 -24.82 -17.18 3.87
C ASN A 18 -24.75 -15.65 3.92
N PHE A 19 -24.77 -14.96 2.77
CA PHE A 19 -24.62 -13.51 2.69
C PHE A 19 -25.63 -12.90 1.71
N SER A 20 -26.09 -11.70 2.02
CA SER A 20 -26.93 -10.89 1.14
C SER A 20 -26.16 -10.40 -0.10
N LYS A 21 -26.88 -9.97 -1.14
CA LYS A 21 -26.27 -9.45 -2.36
C LYS A 21 -25.42 -8.19 -2.09
N ASP A 22 -25.86 -7.36 -1.15
CA ASP A 22 -25.14 -6.15 -0.75
C ASP A 22 -23.83 -6.49 -0.02
N GLU A 23 -23.84 -7.51 0.85
CA GLU A 23 -22.62 -8.00 1.51
C GLU A 23 -21.64 -8.59 0.51
N ILE A 24 -22.13 -9.39 -0.43
CA ILE A 24 -21.29 -9.98 -1.49
C ILE A 24 -20.63 -8.89 -2.34
N LEU A 25 -21.41 -7.88 -2.74
CA LEU A 25 -20.90 -6.73 -3.47
C LEU A 25 -19.87 -5.96 -2.63
N THR A 26 -20.17 -5.74 -1.34
CA THR A 26 -19.24 -5.08 -0.40
C THR A 26 -17.92 -5.83 -0.28
N PHE A 27 -17.95 -7.16 -0.18
CA PHE A 27 -16.74 -7.98 -0.15
C PHE A 27 -15.96 -7.85 -1.44
N TYR A 28 -16.63 -7.89 -2.59
CA TYR A 28 -16.00 -7.69 -3.90
C TYR A 28 -15.32 -6.32 -3.99
N MET A 29 -16.06 -5.25 -3.68
CA MET A 29 -15.57 -3.87 -3.75
C MET A 29 -14.37 -3.61 -2.84
N ASN A 30 -14.25 -4.31 -1.72
CA ASN A 30 -13.11 -4.15 -0.80
C ASN A 30 -11.91 -5.05 -1.15
N LYS A 31 -12.12 -6.19 -1.82
CA LYS A 31 -11.09 -7.21 -2.01
C LYS A 31 -10.44 -7.19 -3.40
N VAL A 32 -11.12 -6.63 -4.39
CA VAL A 32 -10.66 -6.65 -5.79
C VAL A 32 -9.29 -5.97 -5.95
N TYR A 33 -8.37 -6.62 -6.67
CA TYR A 33 -7.04 -6.09 -6.92
C TYR A 33 -7.07 -5.05 -8.04
N MET A 34 -6.40 -3.91 -7.81
CA MET A 34 -6.47 -2.71 -8.66
C MET A 34 -5.09 -2.28 -9.20
N GLY A 35 -4.07 -3.13 -9.06
CA GLY A 35 -2.70 -2.79 -9.47
C GLY A 35 -1.93 -2.03 -8.38
N HIS A 36 -0.61 -1.88 -8.54
CA HIS A 36 0.25 -1.12 -7.60
C HIS A 36 0.17 -1.56 -6.12
N GLY A 37 -0.17 -2.82 -5.84
CA GLY A 37 -0.41 -3.28 -4.47
C GLY A 37 -1.70 -2.74 -3.83
N VAL A 38 -2.53 -2.02 -4.60
CA VAL A 38 -3.81 -1.47 -4.17
C VAL A 38 -4.90 -2.51 -4.34
N SER A 39 -5.67 -2.73 -3.28
CA SER A 39 -6.88 -3.54 -3.31
C SER A 39 -8.06 -2.73 -2.77
N GLY A 40 -9.22 -2.92 -3.40
CA GLY A 40 -10.47 -2.25 -3.07
C GLY A 40 -10.71 -0.96 -3.85
N MET A 41 -11.97 -0.73 -4.22
CA MET A 41 -12.42 0.40 -5.03
C MET A 41 -12.21 1.75 -4.33
N LYS A 42 -12.47 1.81 -3.01
CA LYS A 42 -12.24 3.02 -2.22
C LYS A 42 -10.76 3.40 -2.19
N THR A 43 -9.89 2.44 -1.87
CA THR A 43 -8.44 2.63 -1.84
C THR A 43 -7.92 3.04 -3.22
N ALA A 44 -8.46 2.46 -4.29
CA ALA A 44 -8.11 2.83 -5.66
C ALA A 44 -8.51 4.27 -6.00
N ALA A 45 -9.69 4.73 -5.60
CA ALA A 45 -10.11 6.13 -5.79
C ALA A 45 -9.13 7.12 -5.13
N GLU A 46 -8.74 6.85 -3.88
CA GLU A 46 -7.76 7.67 -3.14
C GLU A 46 -6.35 7.59 -3.75
N TYR A 47 -5.95 6.41 -4.24
CA TYR A 47 -4.65 6.20 -4.88
C TYR A 47 -4.56 6.97 -6.20
N PHE A 48 -5.42 6.64 -7.17
CA PHE A 48 -5.40 7.15 -8.53
C PHE A 48 -5.84 8.61 -8.61
N TYR A 49 -6.84 9.03 -7.84
CA TYR A 49 -7.47 10.36 -8.00
C TYR A 49 -7.33 11.26 -6.76
N GLY A 50 -6.96 10.70 -5.60
CA GLY A 50 -6.83 11.47 -4.36
C GLY A 50 -8.17 11.92 -3.78
N LYS A 51 -9.27 11.24 -4.14
CA LYS A 51 -10.64 11.62 -3.78
C LYS A 51 -11.46 10.41 -3.31
N PRO A 52 -12.50 10.63 -2.48
CA PRO A 52 -13.48 9.60 -2.17
C PRO A 52 -14.16 9.05 -3.43
N LEU A 53 -14.57 7.78 -3.39
CA LEU A 53 -15.27 7.12 -4.51
C LEU A 53 -16.53 7.87 -4.96
N THR A 54 -17.23 8.52 -4.02
CA THR A 54 -18.46 9.30 -4.24
C THR A 54 -18.23 10.62 -4.98
N GLU A 55 -16.97 11.07 -5.11
CA GLU A 55 -16.61 12.32 -5.78
C GLU A 55 -15.96 12.10 -7.15
N LEU A 56 -15.83 10.84 -7.58
CA LEU A 56 -15.29 10.52 -8.89
C LEU A 56 -16.28 10.83 -10.01
N SER A 57 -15.77 11.33 -11.12
CA SER A 57 -16.57 11.54 -12.32
C SER A 57 -16.91 10.21 -13.00
N LEU A 58 -17.96 10.21 -13.83
CA LEU A 58 -18.37 9.04 -14.62
C LEU A 58 -17.22 8.34 -15.38
N PRO A 59 -16.34 9.03 -16.13
CA PRO A 59 -15.21 8.37 -16.80
C PRO A 59 -14.18 7.77 -15.84
N GLN A 60 -13.97 8.38 -14.66
CA GLN A 60 -13.06 7.87 -13.63
C GLN A 60 -13.63 6.59 -12.97
N LEU A 61 -14.93 6.60 -12.63
CA LEU A 61 -15.64 5.42 -12.14
C LEU A 61 -15.61 4.28 -13.17
N ALA A 62 -15.83 4.59 -14.44
CA ALA A 62 -15.81 3.60 -15.51
C ALA A 62 -14.42 2.98 -15.70
N LEU A 63 -13.34 3.74 -15.53
CA LEU A 63 -11.98 3.20 -15.53
C LEU A 63 -11.77 2.24 -14.36
N LEU A 64 -12.08 2.66 -13.12
CA LEU A 64 -11.92 1.80 -11.94
C LEU A 64 -12.79 0.55 -12.01
N ALA A 65 -14.02 0.64 -12.51
CA ALA A 65 -14.89 -0.52 -12.70
C ALA A 65 -14.34 -1.51 -13.74
N GLY A 66 -13.63 -1.03 -14.76
CA GLY A 66 -13.05 -1.85 -15.82
C GLY A 66 -11.71 -2.51 -15.47
N MET A 67 -10.93 -1.87 -14.59
CA MET A 67 -9.56 -2.22 -14.22
C MET A 67 -9.37 -3.64 -13.63
N PRO A 68 -10.23 -4.14 -12.70
CA PRO A 68 -10.11 -5.46 -12.10
C PRO A 68 -9.90 -6.64 -13.05
N GLN A 69 -10.41 -6.55 -14.27
CA GLN A 69 -10.32 -7.63 -15.25
C GLN A 69 -8.86 -7.93 -15.62
N SER A 70 -8.02 -6.90 -15.70
CA SER A 70 -6.59 -7.05 -16.01
C SER A 70 -5.81 -5.84 -15.48
N PRO A 71 -5.60 -5.71 -14.16
CA PRO A 71 -5.12 -4.48 -13.54
C PRO A 71 -3.79 -3.96 -14.10
N THR A 72 -2.87 -4.88 -14.44
CA THR A 72 -1.58 -4.53 -15.04
C THR A 72 -1.70 -3.99 -16.47
N ASN A 73 -2.65 -4.49 -17.28
CA ASN A 73 -2.82 -4.06 -18.67
C ASN A 73 -3.72 -2.84 -18.81
N TYR A 74 -4.61 -2.62 -17.84
CA TYR A 74 -5.50 -1.46 -17.79
C TYR A 74 -5.00 -0.38 -16.84
N ASP A 75 -3.70 -0.40 -16.53
CA ASP A 75 -3.05 0.62 -15.73
C ASP A 75 -2.95 1.92 -16.53
N PRO A 76 -3.56 3.02 -16.06
CA PRO A 76 -3.55 4.29 -16.79
C PRO A 76 -2.20 5.02 -16.76
N TYR A 77 -1.26 4.56 -15.91
CA TYR A 77 0.09 5.13 -15.82
C TYR A 77 1.08 4.51 -16.81
N LEU A 78 0.67 3.50 -17.57
CA LEU A 78 1.49 2.98 -18.66
C LEU A 78 1.77 4.07 -19.69
N LYS A 79 2.98 4.05 -20.26
CA LYS A 79 3.37 4.94 -21.36
C LYS A 79 2.40 4.85 -22.53
N ASP A 80 1.93 3.63 -22.82
CA ASP A 80 0.80 3.37 -23.70
C ASP A 80 -0.40 2.94 -22.84
N ASN A 81 -1.38 3.82 -22.72
CA ASN A 81 -2.61 3.61 -21.95
C ASN A 81 -3.85 3.41 -22.84
N SER A 82 -3.64 3.06 -24.12
CA SER A 82 -4.72 2.75 -25.07
C SER A 82 -5.64 1.64 -24.56
N ALA A 83 -5.07 0.54 -24.05
CA ALA A 83 -5.84 -0.58 -23.49
C ALA A 83 -6.73 -0.16 -22.31
N ALA A 84 -6.22 0.69 -21.41
CA ALA A 84 -7.01 1.24 -20.31
C ALA A 84 -8.17 2.11 -20.81
N LYS A 85 -7.90 2.94 -21.83
CA LYS A 85 -8.91 3.79 -22.47
C LYS A 85 -10.01 2.98 -23.14
N GLU A 86 -9.65 1.98 -23.95
CA GLU A 86 -10.61 1.07 -24.60
C GLU A 86 -11.45 0.32 -23.58
N ARG A 87 -10.82 -0.14 -22.48
CA ARG A 87 -11.52 -0.82 -21.40
C ARG A 87 -12.55 0.10 -20.71
N ARG A 88 -12.17 1.33 -20.38
CA ARG A 88 -13.09 2.33 -19.82
C ARG A 88 -14.26 2.60 -20.75
N ASN A 89 -14.00 2.72 -22.06
CA ASN A 89 -15.07 2.92 -23.05
C ASN A 89 -16.01 1.71 -23.15
N THR A 90 -15.47 0.49 -23.05
CA THR A 90 -16.28 -0.73 -23.00
C THR A 90 -17.23 -0.72 -21.80
N VAL A 91 -16.77 -0.24 -20.63
CA VAL A 91 -17.61 -0.09 -19.44
C VAL A 91 -18.71 0.93 -19.68
N LEU A 92 -18.39 2.12 -20.21
CA LEU A 92 -19.39 3.16 -20.53
C LEU A 92 -20.47 2.65 -21.50
N LEU A 93 -20.08 1.93 -22.55
CA LEU A 93 -21.02 1.33 -23.50
C LEU A 93 -21.88 0.24 -22.85
N ALA A 94 -21.32 -0.55 -21.93
CA ALA A 94 -22.09 -1.51 -21.16
C ALA A 94 -23.11 -0.81 -20.24
N MET A 95 -22.74 0.32 -19.62
CA MET A 95 -23.64 1.12 -18.79
C MET A 95 -24.82 1.67 -19.60
N VAL A 96 -24.59 2.12 -20.85
CA VAL A 96 -25.67 2.49 -21.77
C VAL A 96 -26.57 1.29 -22.08
N LYS A 97 -25.97 0.14 -22.44
CA LYS A 97 -26.71 -1.07 -22.80
C LYS A 97 -27.66 -1.53 -21.70
N TYR A 98 -27.26 -1.41 -20.44
CA TYR A 98 -28.07 -1.79 -19.28
C TYR A 98 -28.87 -0.64 -18.67
N GLY A 99 -28.91 0.53 -19.31
CA GLY A 99 -29.75 1.67 -18.90
C GLY A 99 -29.27 2.42 -17.66
N ALA A 100 -28.01 2.27 -17.27
CA ALA A 100 -27.43 2.98 -16.13
C ALA A 100 -27.08 4.45 -16.45
N ILE A 101 -26.80 4.75 -17.72
CA ILE A 101 -26.54 6.11 -18.25
C ILE A 101 -27.15 6.25 -19.64
N THR A 102 -27.36 7.49 -20.07
CA THR A 102 -27.76 7.81 -21.44
C THR A 102 -26.58 7.69 -22.41
N LYS A 103 -26.90 7.50 -23.70
CA LYS A 103 -25.87 7.50 -24.76
C LYS A 103 -25.09 8.82 -24.81
N LYS A 104 -25.77 9.95 -24.58
CA LYS A 104 -25.14 11.27 -24.55
C LYS A 104 -24.08 11.37 -23.44
N GLU A 105 -24.41 10.93 -22.23
CA GLU A 105 -23.46 10.93 -21.10
C GLU A 105 -22.25 10.04 -21.38
N ALA A 106 -22.45 8.88 -22.01
CA ALA A 106 -21.36 8.00 -22.42
C ALA A 106 -20.47 8.65 -23.48
N ASP A 107 -21.07 9.25 -24.52
CA ASP A 107 -20.33 9.91 -25.59
C ASP A 107 -19.51 11.10 -25.06
N ASP A 108 -20.04 11.85 -24.10
CA ASP A 108 -19.33 12.94 -23.44
C ASP A 108 -18.22 12.42 -22.51
N ALA A 109 -18.48 11.36 -21.75
CA ALA A 109 -17.48 10.72 -20.90
C ALA A 109 -16.32 10.10 -21.71
N ILE A 110 -16.56 9.52 -22.89
CA ILE A 110 -15.53 8.93 -23.77
C ILE A 110 -14.51 9.98 -24.24
N LYS A 111 -14.94 11.23 -24.43
CA LYS A 111 -14.07 12.34 -24.86
C LYS A 111 -13.09 12.78 -23.77
N VAL A 112 -13.41 12.53 -22.50
CA VAL A 112 -12.55 12.89 -21.37
C VAL A 112 -11.24 12.10 -21.45
N PRO A 113 -10.07 12.76 -21.40
CA PRO A 113 -8.77 12.09 -21.40
C PRO A 113 -8.64 11.06 -20.27
N ILE A 114 -7.95 9.94 -20.53
CA ILE A 114 -7.81 8.87 -19.54
C ILE A 114 -6.97 9.28 -18.32
N ASN A 115 -6.12 10.29 -18.48
CA ASN A 115 -5.29 10.88 -17.44
C ASN A 115 -5.97 12.00 -16.65
N ASP A 116 -7.23 12.32 -16.95
CA ASP A 116 -7.96 13.38 -16.26
C ASP A 116 -8.10 13.10 -14.76
N GLY A 117 -7.57 14.02 -13.95
CA GLY A 117 -7.59 13.93 -12.49
C GLY A 117 -6.64 12.90 -11.88
N LEU A 118 -5.83 12.19 -12.68
CA LEU A 118 -4.84 11.26 -12.13
C LEU A 118 -3.79 11.99 -11.30
N GLN A 119 -3.51 11.45 -10.13
CA GLN A 119 -2.45 11.90 -9.25
C GLN A 119 -1.09 11.49 -9.81
N ASP A 120 -0.08 12.34 -9.60
CA ASP A 120 1.29 12.00 -9.99
C ASP A 120 1.85 10.89 -9.09
N LEU A 121 2.32 9.79 -9.69
CA LEU A 121 2.95 8.68 -8.99
C LEU A 121 4.25 9.10 -8.30
N THR A 122 4.99 10.05 -8.89
CA THR A 122 6.34 10.41 -8.43
C THR A 122 6.32 11.10 -7.07
N SER A 123 5.36 12.01 -6.84
CA SER A 123 5.29 12.81 -5.62
C SER A 123 4.81 11.99 -4.41
N LYS A 124 3.79 11.15 -4.57
CA LYS A 124 3.29 10.28 -3.50
C LYS A 124 4.29 9.18 -3.15
N THR A 125 4.92 8.56 -4.15
CA THR A 125 5.90 7.49 -3.92
C THR A 125 7.16 8.02 -3.25
N ALA A 126 7.66 9.20 -3.66
CA ALA A 126 8.84 9.81 -3.05
C ALA A 126 8.59 10.21 -1.59
N LEU A 127 7.49 10.92 -1.29
CA LEU A 127 7.18 11.36 0.08
C LEU A 127 6.86 10.17 1.00
N ALA A 128 6.07 9.21 0.51
CA ALA A 128 5.79 7.99 1.26
C ALA A 128 7.07 7.19 1.52
N ASN A 129 7.99 7.11 0.55
CA ASN A 129 9.27 6.43 0.75
C ASN A 129 10.17 7.18 1.74
N THR A 130 10.19 8.51 1.75
CA THR A 130 10.97 9.28 2.73
C THR A 130 10.49 9.00 4.15
N ASN A 131 9.19 9.12 4.41
CA ASN A 131 8.62 8.85 5.73
C ASN A 131 8.80 7.38 6.14
N ARG A 132 8.64 6.45 5.18
CA ARG A 132 8.85 5.02 5.44
C ARG A 132 10.31 4.69 5.76
N LYS A 133 11.28 5.37 5.16
CA LYS A 133 12.71 5.19 5.48
C LYS A 133 13.02 5.60 6.92
N VAL A 134 12.40 6.67 7.40
CA VAL A 134 12.58 7.16 8.78
C VAL A 134 12.19 6.09 9.79
N VAL A 135 11.06 5.41 9.57
CA VAL A 135 10.48 4.44 10.52
C VAL A 135 10.76 2.98 10.16
N ASP A 136 11.52 2.70 9.10
CA ASP A 136 11.61 1.37 8.47
C ASP A 136 11.99 0.27 9.47
N ALA A 137 13.08 0.48 10.20
CA ALA A 137 13.57 -0.49 11.18
C ALA A 137 12.60 -0.71 12.35
N TYR A 138 11.97 0.36 12.83
CA TYR A 138 10.97 0.29 13.89
C TYR A 138 9.75 -0.54 13.45
N VAL A 139 9.26 -0.28 12.23
CA VAL A 139 8.15 -1.03 11.63
C VAL A 139 8.52 -2.50 11.42
N GLN A 140 9.71 -2.81 10.93
CA GLN A 140 10.19 -4.20 10.82
C GLN A 140 10.16 -4.93 12.17
N SER A 141 10.56 -4.26 13.25
CA SER A 141 10.53 -4.82 14.61
C SER A 141 9.12 -5.03 15.12
N THR A 142 8.26 -4.03 14.92
CA THR A 142 6.84 -4.06 15.31
C THR A 142 6.10 -5.19 14.59
N LEU A 143 6.33 -5.35 13.28
CA LEU A 143 5.70 -6.41 12.49
C LEU A 143 6.21 -7.79 12.88
N ALA A 144 7.50 -7.93 13.18
CA ALA A 144 8.04 -9.21 13.64
C ALA A 144 7.52 -9.59 15.03
N GLU A 145 7.36 -8.61 15.91
CA GLU A 145 6.73 -8.82 17.23
C GLU A 145 5.27 -9.23 17.07
N ALA A 146 4.49 -8.50 16.27
CA ALA A 146 3.10 -8.86 15.98
C ALA A 146 2.99 -10.28 15.40
N ALA A 147 3.87 -10.65 14.48
CA ALA A 147 3.92 -12.00 13.94
C ALA A 147 4.26 -13.05 15.03
N SER A 148 5.18 -12.74 15.94
CA SER A 148 5.54 -13.64 17.06
C SER A 148 4.40 -13.84 18.06
N LEU A 149 3.51 -12.84 18.18
CA LEU A 149 2.28 -12.92 18.98
C LEU A 149 1.14 -13.68 18.26
N GLY A 150 1.38 -14.16 17.04
CA GLY A 150 0.41 -14.94 16.26
C GLY A 150 -0.49 -14.12 15.34
N TYR A 151 -0.25 -12.82 15.19
CA TYR A 151 -0.99 -11.99 14.24
C TYR A 151 -0.47 -12.19 12.81
N ASP A 152 -1.40 -12.32 11.86
CA ASP A 152 -1.05 -12.39 10.44
C ASP A 152 -0.86 -10.97 9.89
N THR A 153 0.40 -10.52 9.88
CA THR A 153 0.80 -9.19 9.41
C THR A 153 0.64 -9.00 7.90
N ASN A 154 0.37 -10.07 7.14
CA ASN A 154 0.12 -10.01 5.70
C ASN A 154 -1.36 -9.86 5.36
N LYS A 155 -2.26 -10.06 6.34
CA LYS A 155 -3.70 -9.83 6.16
C LYS A 155 -4.05 -8.39 6.46
N SER A 156 -4.91 -7.82 5.62
CA SER A 156 -5.40 -6.45 5.78
C SER A 156 -6.29 -6.32 7.02
N GLY A 157 -6.07 -5.26 7.81
CA GLY A 157 -6.98 -4.83 8.87
C GLY A 157 -6.34 -4.61 10.25
N LEU A 158 -5.08 -5.00 10.47
CA LEU A 158 -4.42 -4.74 11.75
C LEU A 158 -4.15 -3.25 11.93
N LYS A 159 -4.62 -2.68 13.04
CA LYS A 159 -4.22 -1.37 13.54
C LYS A 159 -3.21 -1.58 14.65
N ILE A 160 -1.96 -1.19 14.42
CA ILE A 160 -0.88 -1.34 15.39
C ILE A 160 -0.60 0.02 16.01
N TYR A 161 -0.79 0.11 17.32
CA TYR A 161 -0.43 1.27 18.13
C TYR A 161 0.89 0.95 18.81
N THR A 162 1.82 1.91 18.79
CA THR A 162 3.20 1.69 19.24
C THR A 162 3.61 2.77 20.23
N ASN A 163 4.72 2.53 20.94
CA ASN A 163 5.33 3.52 21.83
C ASN A 163 6.34 4.43 21.10
N MET A 164 6.34 4.43 19.77
CA MET A 164 7.27 5.23 18.98
C MET A 164 7.06 6.72 19.26
N ASP A 165 8.12 7.40 19.68
CA ASP A 165 8.16 8.85 19.72
C ASP A 165 8.63 9.35 18.34
N SER A 166 7.72 9.98 17.60
CA SER A 166 7.99 10.47 16.24
C SER A 166 9.13 11.50 16.20
N ASN A 167 9.29 12.32 17.23
CA ASN A 167 10.33 13.35 17.26
C ASN A 167 11.70 12.73 17.51
N LEU A 168 11.80 11.80 18.45
CA LEU A 168 13.04 11.07 18.73
C LEU A 168 13.42 10.17 17.55
N GLN A 169 12.44 9.50 16.93
CA GLN A 169 12.68 8.69 15.74
C GLN A 169 13.23 9.52 14.57
N GLN A 170 12.63 10.70 14.31
CA GLN A 170 13.10 11.60 13.26
C GLN A 170 14.50 12.12 13.58
N SER A 171 14.74 12.59 14.80
CA SER A 171 16.06 13.07 15.23
C SER A 171 17.14 11.99 15.08
N MET A 172 16.83 10.74 15.45
CA MET A 172 17.77 9.63 15.33
C MET A 172 18.08 9.30 13.86
N TYR A 173 17.08 9.37 12.99
CA TYR A 173 17.27 9.24 11.54
C TYR A 173 18.13 10.38 10.97
N ASP A 174 17.84 11.62 11.32
CA ASP A 174 18.56 12.80 10.83
C ASP A 174 20.02 12.79 11.30
N ASN A 175 20.28 12.38 12.54
CA ASN A 175 21.65 12.24 13.05
C ASN A 175 22.44 11.14 12.32
N ALA A 176 21.79 10.05 11.93
CA ALA A 176 22.44 8.95 11.23
C ALA A 176 22.71 9.24 9.74
N ASN A 177 21.90 10.10 9.11
CA ASN A 177 21.96 10.42 7.68
C ASN A 177 22.50 11.83 7.37
N GLY A 178 22.54 12.71 8.36
CA GLY A 178 23.04 14.08 8.25
C GLY A 178 24.52 14.20 8.61
N THR A 179 24.90 15.39 9.09
CA THR A 179 26.29 15.76 9.41
C THR A 179 26.61 15.72 10.90
N ALA A 180 25.61 15.47 11.77
CA ALA A 180 25.79 15.46 13.22
C ALA A 180 26.71 14.32 13.70
N VAL A 181 26.72 13.18 12.98
CA VAL A 181 27.60 12.04 13.26
C VAL A 181 28.51 11.81 12.05
N THR A 182 29.82 11.91 12.28
CA THR A 182 30.82 11.62 11.25
C THR A 182 31.09 10.12 11.21
N PHE A 183 30.86 9.50 10.05
CA PHE A 183 31.14 8.09 9.82
C PHE A 183 32.47 7.91 9.07
N PRO A 184 33.30 6.92 9.43
CA PRO A 184 34.62 6.71 8.81
C PRO A 184 34.59 6.46 7.30
N SER A 185 33.50 5.87 6.79
CA SER A 185 33.31 5.62 5.36
C SER A 185 31.84 5.62 4.98
N ALA A 186 31.56 5.63 3.68
CA ALA A 186 30.20 5.50 3.15
C ALA A 186 29.57 4.13 3.46
N ASP A 187 30.40 3.09 3.63
CA ASP A 187 29.96 1.71 3.88
C ASP A 187 29.70 1.42 5.36
N THR A 188 30.13 2.31 6.27
CA THR A 188 29.86 2.16 7.70
C THR A 188 28.35 2.20 7.96
N GLN A 189 27.86 1.18 8.67
CA GLN A 189 26.46 1.04 9.05
C GLN A 189 26.25 1.31 10.54
N ILE A 190 25.00 1.59 10.90
CA ILE A 190 24.56 1.83 12.27
C ILE A 190 23.33 0.99 12.58
N GLY A 191 23.26 0.46 13.80
CA GLY A 191 22.03 -0.04 14.40
C GLY A 191 21.89 0.61 15.77
N ALA A 192 20.79 1.30 16.01
CA ALA A 192 20.53 1.93 17.29
C ALA A 192 19.08 1.74 17.71
N THR A 193 18.89 1.46 19.00
CA THR A 193 17.57 1.34 19.64
C THR A 193 17.59 2.21 20.88
N MET A 194 16.57 3.06 21.02
CA MET A 194 16.35 3.88 22.20
C MET A 194 15.17 3.30 22.98
N THR A 195 15.35 3.19 24.29
CA THR A 195 14.32 2.71 25.21
C THR A 195 14.05 3.75 26.28
N ASP A 196 12.80 3.80 26.75
CA ASP A 196 12.45 4.58 27.93
C ASP A 196 12.96 3.84 29.17
N PRO A 197 13.83 4.45 29.99
CA PRO A 197 14.46 3.79 31.13
C PRO A 197 13.47 3.41 32.24
N ASN A 198 12.28 4.02 32.29
CA ASN A 198 11.31 3.78 33.35
C ASN A 198 10.43 2.55 33.10
N ASN A 199 10.20 2.19 31.84
CA ASN A 199 9.28 1.11 31.46
C ASN A 199 9.87 0.11 30.44
N GLY A 200 11.06 0.38 29.88
CA GLY A 200 11.72 -0.50 28.91
C GLY A 200 11.14 -0.44 27.50
N ASN A 201 10.16 0.44 27.23
CA ASN A 201 9.53 0.54 25.92
C ASN A 201 10.52 1.05 24.88
N VAL A 202 10.51 0.45 23.68
CA VAL A 202 11.28 0.95 22.55
C VAL A 202 10.57 2.16 21.95
N VAL A 203 11.20 3.33 22.07
CA VAL A 203 10.63 4.63 21.64
C VAL A 203 11.19 5.11 20.30
N ALA A 204 12.39 4.64 19.92
CA ALA A 204 12.96 4.90 18.59
C ALA A 204 13.92 3.78 18.18
N GLN A 205 14.00 3.49 16.88
CA GLN A 205 14.91 2.48 16.34
C GLN A 205 15.33 2.79 14.90
N ILE A 206 16.64 2.74 14.62
CA ILE A 206 17.21 2.78 13.28
C ILE A 206 18.03 1.53 13.04
N GLY A 207 17.88 0.96 11.84
CA GLY A 207 18.53 -0.28 11.45
C GLY A 207 19.64 -0.09 10.43
N GLY A 208 19.93 1.14 10.01
CA GLY A 208 20.92 1.46 9.00
C GLY A 208 20.93 2.95 8.64
N ARG A 209 21.88 3.36 7.79
CA ARG A 209 21.95 4.71 7.21
C ARG A 209 21.92 4.65 5.69
N ASN A 210 21.49 5.74 5.07
CA ASN A 210 21.37 5.93 3.63
C ASN A 210 20.59 4.80 2.94
N LEU A 211 19.41 4.47 3.49
CA LEU A 211 18.58 3.36 3.01
C LEU A 211 18.21 3.56 1.53
N LYS A 212 18.69 2.66 0.68
CA LYS A 212 18.35 2.58 -0.75
C LYS A 212 17.03 1.83 -0.96
N THR A 213 16.78 0.80 -0.15
CA THR A 213 15.58 -0.02 -0.18
C THR A 213 14.92 -0.04 1.20
N LEU A 214 13.58 -0.13 1.22
CA LEU A 214 12.82 -0.37 2.43
C LEU A 214 12.89 -1.86 2.81
N GLN A 215 12.67 -2.17 4.08
CA GLN A 215 12.70 -3.53 4.62
C GLN A 215 14.00 -4.29 4.33
N GLY A 216 15.12 -3.56 4.28
CA GLY A 216 16.46 -4.14 4.20
C GLY A 216 16.94 -4.66 5.55
N THR A 217 18.23 -4.98 5.64
CA THR A 217 18.85 -5.45 6.89
C THR A 217 18.63 -4.45 8.03
N ASN A 218 17.97 -4.89 9.11
CA ASN A 218 17.85 -4.13 10.34
C ASN A 218 19.02 -4.45 11.29
N HIS A 219 20.07 -3.62 11.26
CA HIS A 219 21.27 -3.78 12.08
C HIS A 219 21.00 -3.70 13.59
N ALA A 220 19.91 -3.05 14.03
CA ALA A 220 19.55 -2.98 15.46
C ALA A 220 19.07 -4.32 16.04
N ARG A 221 18.74 -5.31 15.19
CA ARG A 221 18.26 -6.64 15.61
C ARG A 221 19.23 -7.78 15.33
N LEU A 222 20.38 -7.48 14.74
CA LEU A 222 21.37 -8.51 14.43
C LEU A 222 21.97 -9.06 15.72
N LYS A 223 21.89 -10.39 15.88
CA LYS A 223 22.51 -11.13 16.99
C LYS A 223 23.94 -11.59 16.68
N THR A 224 24.47 -11.21 15.52
CA THR A 224 25.75 -11.70 14.97
C THR A 224 26.94 -10.79 15.27
N ARG A 225 26.74 -9.69 16.00
CA ARG A 225 27.81 -8.75 16.35
C ARG A 225 28.38 -9.07 17.73
N SER A 226 29.70 -9.04 17.86
CA SER A 226 30.38 -9.13 19.16
C SER A 226 30.05 -7.90 19.99
N SER A 227 29.67 -8.10 21.25
CA SER A 227 29.43 -7.02 22.22
C SER A 227 30.71 -6.39 22.75
N GLY A 228 31.88 -7.01 22.52
CA GLY A 228 33.16 -6.55 23.05
C GLY A 228 33.09 -6.23 24.54
N SER A 229 33.64 -5.07 24.93
CA SER A 229 33.64 -4.60 26.32
C SER A 229 32.29 -4.04 26.80
N SER A 230 31.30 -3.84 25.94
CA SER A 230 29.99 -3.26 26.32
C SER A 230 29.16 -4.15 27.23
N ILE A 231 29.57 -5.42 27.42
CA ILE A 231 28.96 -6.31 28.42
C ILE A 231 29.44 -6.02 29.85
N LYS A 232 30.55 -5.28 29.99
CA LYS A 232 31.03 -4.80 31.28
C LYS A 232 30.23 -3.54 31.65
N PRO A 233 29.63 -3.49 32.85
CA PRO A 233 28.94 -2.30 33.35
C PRO A 233 29.87 -1.08 33.45
#